data_AF-A0A936FPY6-F1
#
_entry.id   AF-A0A936FPY6-F1
#
_cell.length_a   1.000
_cell.length_b   1.000
_cell.length_c   1.000
_cell.angle_alpha   90.00
_cell.angle_beta   90.00
_cell.angle_gamma   90.00
#
_symmetry.space_group_name_H-M   'P 1'
#
loop_
_entity.id
_entity.type
_entity.pdbx_description
1 polymer ?
#
loop_
_entity_poly.entity_id
_entity_poly.type
_entity_poly.pdbx_seq_one_letter_code
_entity_poly.pdbx_strand_id
1 'polypeptide(L)'
;MPRHDRRSLLPHFLAALYGLSIVYASLQPFGQWIAPEPATPFFLFGRWPARWLRFDTLANMLAYVPFGFFVALMPRQRSAWSRISVAVAAGATLSFLLEALQMYLPPRDANAVDLFANTAGSAAGGLVALLLLRSTRVRDAIRRRRERWFLPGRAGDLGLALLTVWLAVQINPGIPLFATVFDPTPQLGPLTPGLAVVPDLAATLVEAAHSALQVLGVGLFVALLMRERRQVGVAVVATVVVALLAKGIAAATLLKPAAWEHWLSPGVSTGVAAGALALPMFLYLPRPVQVATCAIALLSSLLSTLLAPDLLHARAPLSLFNWSYGHLLNFNGLTHTVLMLWPLAASAFLFALAGRPGWGEPE
;
A
#
# COMPACT_ATOMS: atom_id res chain seq x y z
N MET A 1 -3.31 6.51 -39.24
CA MET A 1 -3.14 7.22 -37.95
C MET A 1 -1.71 7.02 -37.44
N PRO A 2 -0.97 8.07 -37.06
CA PRO A 2 0.37 7.89 -36.54
C PRO A 2 0.28 7.09 -35.23
N ARG A 3 1.03 5.98 -35.14
CA ARG A 3 1.23 5.25 -33.90
C ARG A 3 2.00 6.15 -32.92
N HIS A 4 1.29 7.03 -32.22
CA HIS A 4 1.82 7.61 -31.00
C HIS A 4 2.05 6.45 -30.04
N ASP A 5 3.31 6.09 -29.89
CA ASP A 5 3.87 5.26 -28.83
C ASP A 5 3.30 5.77 -27.50
N ARG A 6 2.14 5.24 -27.06
CA ARG A 6 1.46 5.65 -25.83
C ARG A 6 2.26 5.06 -24.67
N ARG A 7 3.37 5.74 -24.38
CA ARG A 7 4.36 5.43 -23.36
C ARG A 7 3.69 5.24 -22.00
N SER A 8 4.15 4.24 -21.25
CA SER A 8 3.69 4.03 -19.89
C SER A 8 4.18 5.15 -18.96
N LEU A 9 3.28 5.68 -18.15
CA LEU A 9 3.54 6.61 -17.04
C LEU A 9 3.58 5.90 -15.69
N LEU A 10 3.50 4.57 -15.66
CA LEU A 10 3.46 3.79 -14.43
C LEU A 10 4.62 4.12 -13.47
N PRO A 11 5.89 4.23 -13.91
CA PRO A 11 6.97 4.64 -13.00
C PRO A 11 6.79 6.03 -12.38
N HIS A 12 6.11 6.95 -13.08
CA HIS A 12 5.87 8.30 -12.56
C HIS A 12 4.81 8.27 -11.46
N PHE A 13 3.70 7.53 -11.69
CA PHE A 13 2.67 7.36 -10.65
C PHE A 13 3.22 6.62 -9.44
N LEU A 14 4.00 5.55 -9.64
CA LEU A 14 4.60 4.80 -8.54
C LEU A 14 5.63 5.63 -7.76
N ALA A 15 6.49 6.40 -8.44
CA ALA A 15 7.42 7.32 -7.77
C ALA A 15 6.67 8.37 -6.95
N ALA A 16 5.59 8.94 -7.47
CA ALA A 16 4.79 9.94 -6.78
C ALA A 16 4.06 9.37 -5.56
N LEU A 17 3.30 8.27 -5.73
CA LEU A 17 2.55 7.64 -4.64
C LEU A 17 3.46 7.09 -3.55
N TYR A 18 4.60 6.52 -3.93
CA TYR A 18 5.58 6.01 -2.96
C TYR A 18 6.33 7.16 -2.27
N GLY A 19 6.68 8.23 -2.99
CA GLY A 19 7.24 9.44 -2.40
C GLY A 19 6.29 10.10 -1.39
N LEU A 20 5.00 10.19 -1.71
CA LEU A 20 3.96 10.66 -0.78
C LEU A 20 3.85 9.75 0.46
N SER A 21 4.02 8.44 0.29
CA SER A 21 4.04 7.48 1.41
C SER A 21 5.24 7.71 2.32
N ILE A 22 6.42 8.00 1.77
CA ILE A 22 7.63 8.38 2.52
C ILE A 22 7.39 9.68 3.31
N VAL A 23 6.84 10.72 2.66
CA VAL A 23 6.53 12.00 3.30
C VAL A 23 5.59 11.77 4.48
N TYR A 24 4.49 11.04 4.27
CA TYR A 24 3.52 10.74 5.32
C TYR A 24 4.17 9.99 6.48
N ALA A 25 4.89 8.90 6.20
CA ALA A 25 5.51 8.08 7.25
C ALA A 25 6.59 8.84 8.05
N SER A 26 7.25 9.82 7.43
CA SER A 26 8.29 10.63 8.07
C SER A 26 7.71 11.74 8.96
N LEU A 27 6.54 12.29 8.60
CA LEU A 27 5.89 13.38 9.34
C LEU A 27 4.84 12.90 10.37
N GLN A 28 4.44 11.64 10.33
CA GLN A 28 3.59 11.03 11.36
C GLN A 28 4.25 11.19 12.76
N PRO A 29 3.51 11.44 13.87
CA PRO A 29 2.06 11.48 14.05
C PRO A 29 1.37 12.79 13.69
N PHE A 30 2.00 13.71 12.94
CA PHE A 30 1.46 15.06 12.66
C PHE A 30 1.10 15.80 13.96
N GLY A 31 2.05 15.79 14.90
CA GLY A 31 1.91 16.46 16.20
C GLY A 31 2.15 17.97 16.11
N GLN A 32 2.37 18.59 17.27
CA GLN A 32 2.69 20.00 17.36
C GLN A 32 4.06 20.28 16.74
N TRP A 33 4.14 21.38 15.98
CA TRP A 33 5.38 21.88 15.41
C TRP A 33 6.00 22.88 16.38
N ILE A 34 7.17 22.56 16.92
CA ILE A 34 7.86 23.36 17.92
C ILE A 34 9.22 23.76 17.36
N ALA A 35 9.57 25.05 17.44
CA ALA A 35 10.88 25.51 17.02
C ALA A 35 11.98 24.84 17.88
N PRO A 36 13.10 24.41 17.27
CA PRO A 36 14.25 23.92 18.03
C PRO A 36 14.71 24.92 19.09
N GLU A 37 15.26 24.42 20.20
CA GLU A 37 15.84 25.28 21.22
C GLU A 37 16.93 26.19 20.64
N PRO A 38 17.09 27.43 21.16
CA PRO A 38 18.18 28.30 20.75
C PRO A 38 19.54 27.58 20.83
N ALA A 39 20.38 27.76 19.82
CA ALA A 39 21.68 27.09 19.64
C ALA A 39 21.64 25.59 19.28
N THR A 40 20.46 25.00 18.99
CA THR A 40 20.40 23.68 18.35
C THR A 40 21.08 23.73 16.97
N PRO A 41 22.14 22.95 16.72
CA PRO A 41 22.80 22.94 15.41
C PRO A 41 21.84 22.40 14.35
N PHE A 42 21.97 22.90 13.12
CA PHE A 42 21.27 22.29 11.98
C PHE A 42 21.64 20.81 11.87
N PHE A 43 20.68 19.94 11.53
CA PHE A 43 20.84 18.49 11.64
C PHE A 43 22.08 17.94 10.91
N LEU A 44 22.52 18.59 9.81
CA LEU A 44 23.74 18.23 9.09
C LEU A 44 25.02 18.35 9.94
N PHE A 45 25.03 19.27 10.89
CA PHE A 45 26.16 19.58 11.76
C PHE A 45 25.91 19.11 13.21
N GLY A 46 24.79 18.44 13.45
CA GLY A 46 24.43 17.89 14.76
C GLY A 46 25.33 16.72 15.17
N ARG A 47 25.34 16.42 16.46
CA ARG A 47 26.07 15.25 16.97
C ARG A 47 25.37 13.98 16.52
N TRP A 48 26.18 13.02 16.12
CA TRP A 48 25.72 11.67 15.80
C TRP A 48 25.19 11.04 17.10
N PRO A 49 23.92 10.59 17.16
CA PRO A 49 23.34 10.04 18.38
C PRO A 49 24.20 8.92 19.00
N ALA A 50 24.13 8.62 20.29
CA ALA A 50 24.88 7.48 20.84
C ALA A 50 24.16 6.13 20.60
N ARG A 51 22.86 6.16 20.32
CA ARG A 51 21.98 5.00 20.20
C ARG A 51 21.73 4.63 18.74
N TRP A 52 22.80 4.28 18.04
CA TRP A 52 22.71 3.82 16.65
C TRP A 52 22.37 2.34 16.63
N LEU A 53 21.09 2.01 16.44
CA LEU A 53 20.76 0.67 16.00
C LEU A 53 21.05 0.59 14.51
N ARG A 54 22.03 -0.24 14.12
CA ARG A 54 22.30 -0.62 12.71
C ARG A 54 21.02 -0.97 11.95
N PHE A 55 20.03 -1.45 12.70
CA PHE A 55 18.70 -1.74 12.24
C PHE A 55 17.99 -0.53 11.60
N ASP A 56 17.95 0.64 12.27
CA ASP A 56 17.18 1.80 11.82
C ASP A 56 17.76 2.39 10.52
N THR A 57 19.09 2.48 10.43
CA THR A 57 19.81 2.87 9.21
C THR A 57 19.49 1.95 8.03
N LEU A 58 19.46 0.62 8.27
CA LEU A 58 19.13 -0.35 7.24
C LEU A 58 17.66 -0.21 6.80
N ALA A 59 16.74 -0.01 7.75
CA ALA A 59 15.32 0.18 7.43
C ALA A 59 15.10 1.44 6.58
N ASN A 60 15.74 2.56 6.92
CA ASN A 60 15.70 3.80 6.17
C ASN A 60 16.28 3.64 4.76
N MET A 61 17.44 2.99 4.63
CA MET A 61 18.02 2.65 3.34
C MET A 61 17.06 1.79 2.50
N LEU A 62 16.50 0.70 3.06
CA LEU A 62 15.57 -0.17 2.35
C LEU A 62 14.27 0.54 1.95
N ALA A 63 13.77 1.46 2.79
CA ALA A 63 12.58 2.25 2.50
C ALA A 63 12.75 3.17 1.29
N TYR A 64 13.96 3.65 0.99
CA TYR A 64 14.21 4.50 -0.18
C TYR A 64 14.53 3.73 -1.47
N VAL A 65 14.77 2.41 -1.41
CA VAL A 65 15.08 1.59 -2.59
C VAL A 65 13.96 1.62 -3.64
N PRO A 66 12.66 1.40 -3.31
CA PRO A 66 11.62 1.46 -4.33
C PRO A 66 11.45 2.85 -4.94
N PHE A 67 11.62 3.91 -4.13
CA PHE A 67 11.58 5.30 -4.62
C PHE A 67 12.64 5.54 -5.70
N GLY A 68 13.91 5.26 -5.38
CA GLY A 68 15.02 5.43 -6.32
C GLY A 68 14.88 4.55 -7.57
N PHE A 69 14.35 3.33 -7.41
CA PHE A 69 14.03 2.44 -8.52
C PHE A 69 13.02 3.07 -9.50
N PHE A 70 11.88 3.56 -9.00
CA PHE A 70 10.87 4.18 -9.87
C PHE A 70 11.39 5.47 -10.51
N VAL A 71 12.09 6.30 -9.75
CA VAL A 71 12.68 7.56 -10.25
C VAL A 71 13.69 7.28 -11.38
N ALA A 72 14.58 6.29 -11.23
CA ALA A 72 15.56 5.94 -12.24
C ALA A 72 14.94 5.39 -13.54
N LEU A 73 13.70 4.88 -13.49
CA LEU A 73 12.95 4.44 -14.66
C LEU A 73 12.28 5.59 -15.43
N MET A 74 12.11 6.78 -14.85
CA MET A 74 11.42 7.91 -15.49
C MET A 74 12.19 8.54 -16.67
N PRO A 75 13.50 8.84 -16.58
CA PRO A 75 14.22 9.48 -17.68
C PRO A 75 14.24 8.63 -18.96
N ARG A 76 14.19 9.28 -20.13
CA ARG A 76 14.23 8.61 -21.44
C ARG A 76 15.57 8.87 -22.13
N GLN A 77 16.12 7.84 -22.79
CA GLN A 77 17.35 7.94 -23.59
C GLN A 77 18.52 8.59 -22.83
N ARG A 78 18.55 8.41 -21.51
CA ARG A 78 19.64 8.89 -20.64
C ARG A 78 20.60 7.75 -20.35
N SER A 79 21.87 8.10 -20.19
CA SER A 79 22.92 7.20 -19.74
C SER A 79 22.59 6.58 -18.38
N ALA A 80 23.24 5.46 -18.07
CA ALA A 80 23.13 4.81 -16.76
C ALA A 80 23.44 5.80 -15.62
N TRP A 81 24.52 6.58 -15.77
CA TRP A 81 24.92 7.62 -14.83
C TRP A 81 23.83 8.66 -14.61
N SER A 82 23.26 9.24 -15.67
CA SER A 82 22.20 10.25 -15.53
C SER A 82 20.96 9.71 -14.80
N ARG A 83 20.61 8.43 -14.97
CA ARG A 83 19.48 7.82 -14.25
C ARG A 83 19.76 7.67 -12.75
N ILE A 84 20.96 7.19 -12.40
CA ILE A 84 21.38 7.08 -11.00
C ILE A 84 21.45 8.48 -10.38
N SER A 85 22.06 9.45 -11.06
CA SER A 85 22.17 10.83 -10.55
C SER A 85 20.81 11.45 -10.26
N VAL A 86 19.80 11.22 -11.11
CA VAL A 86 18.44 11.70 -10.86
C VAL A 86 17.80 10.99 -9.66
N ALA A 87 17.98 9.67 -9.51
CA ALA A 87 17.50 8.94 -8.34
C ALA A 87 18.18 9.42 -7.04
N VAL A 88 19.49 9.57 -7.05
CA VAL A 88 20.28 10.10 -5.92
C VAL A 88 19.82 11.51 -5.57
N ALA A 89 19.73 12.41 -6.55
CA ALA A 89 19.30 13.79 -6.32
C ALA A 89 17.87 13.86 -5.77
N ALA A 90 16.93 13.08 -6.33
CA ALA A 90 15.56 13.04 -5.82
C ALA A 90 15.48 12.48 -4.39
N GLY A 91 16.20 11.40 -4.10
CA GLY A 91 16.23 10.79 -2.76
C GLY A 91 16.88 11.70 -1.73
N ALA A 92 18.02 12.31 -2.06
CA ALA A 92 18.73 13.25 -1.21
C ALA A 92 17.89 14.50 -0.93
N THR A 93 17.26 15.09 -1.96
CA THR A 93 16.38 16.26 -1.79
C THR A 93 15.18 15.91 -0.92
N LEU A 94 14.50 14.79 -1.19
CA LEU A 94 13.34 14.37 -0.39
C LEU A 94 13.75 14.14 1.07
N SER A 95 14.83 13.41 1.31
CA SER A 95 15.30 13.16 2.67
C SER A 95 15.74 14.45 3.35
N PHE A 96 16.50 15.33 2.69
CA PHE A 96 16.94 16.60 3.27
C PHE A 96 15.75 17.46 3.71
N LEU A 97 14.72 17.56 2.87
CA LEU A 97 13.51 18.31 3.21
C LEU A 97 12.79 17.70 4.41
N LEU A 98 12.69 16.36 4.47
CA LEU A 98 12.02 15.67 5.58
C LEU A 98 12.80 15.79 6.90
N GLU A 99 14.12 15.61 6.88
CA GLU A 99 14.98 15.83 8.06
C GLU A 99 14.89 17.29 8.54
N ALA A 100 14.89 18.26 7.62
CA ALA A 100 14.73 19.68 7.97
C ALA A 100 13.37 19.98 8.60
N LEU A 101 12.29 19.37 8.11
CA LEU A 101 10.96 19.50 8.70
C LEU A 101 10.88 18.79 10.07
N GLN A 102 11.55 17.66 10.21
CA GLN A 102 11.57 16.88 11.46
C GLN A 102 12.28 17.60 12.61
N MET A 103 13.17 18.56 12.32
CA MET A 103 13.72 19.45 13.36
C MET A 103 12.62 20.19 14.15
N TYR A 104 11.43 20.39 13.55
CA TYR A 104 10.29 21.04 14.18
C TYR A 104 9.30 20.06 14.81
N LEU A 105 9.55 18.76 14.76
CA LEU A 105 8.65 17.72 15.25
C LEU A 105 9.29 17.04 16.48
N PRO A 106 8.88 17.39 17.72
CA PRO A 106 9.52 16.88 18.95
C PRO A 106 9.68 15.35 19.06
N PRO A 107 8.74 14.52 18.55
CA PRO A 107 8.90 13.05 18.58
C PRO A 107 9.92 12.50 17.57
N ARG A 108 10.54 13.35 16.75
CA ARG A 108 11.42 12.97 15.64
C ARG A 108 12.82 13.53 15.84
N ASP A 109 13.82 12.68 15.61
CA ASP A 109 15.22 13.04 15.72
C ASP A 109 15.81 13.23 14.32
N ALA A 110 15.82 14.47 13.83
CA ALA A 110 16.45 14.80 12.56
C ALA A 110 17.97 14.57 12.62
N ASN A 111 18.53 13.83 11.66
CA ASN A 111 19.95 13.50 11.68
C ASN A 111 20.55 13.25 10.28
N ALA A 112 21.85 13.53 10.14
CA ALA A 112 22.56 13.38 8.87
C ALA A 112 22.70 11.90 8.42
N VAL A 113 22.60 10.96 9.36
CA VAL A 113 22.74 9.52 9.10
C VAL A 113 21.60 9.03 8.23
N ASP A 114 20.38 9.44 8.57
CA ASP A 114 19.16 9.09 7.85
C ASP A 114 19.19 9.72 6.47
N LEU A 115 19.66 10.96 6.33
CA LEU A 115 19.94 11.56 5.02
C LEU A 115 20.87 10.69 4.17
N PHE A 116 22.01 10.24 4.71
CA PHE A 116 22.94 9.39 3.96
C PHE A 116 22.33 8.01 3.66
N ALA A 117 21.64 7.39 4.61
CA ALA A 117 21.01 6.08 4.46
C ALA A 117 19.92 6.10 3.40
N ASN A 118 19.02 7.08 3.45
CA ASN A 118 17.94 7.30 2.49
C ASN A 118 18.51 7.59 1.09
N THR A 119 19.55 8.42 1.00
CA THR A 119 20.24 8.70 -0.27
C THR A 119 20.88 7.44 -0.85
N ALA A 120 21.56 6.64 -0.03
CA ALA A 120 22.16 5.37 -0.43
C ALA A 120 21.09 4.35 -0.87
N GLY A 121 19.95 4.32 -0.18
CA GLY A 121 18.77 3.53 -0.57
C GLY A 121 18.26 3.89 -1.95
N SER A 122 18.08 5.19 -2.20
CA SER A 122 17.67 5.69 -3.53
C SER A 122 18.69 5.35 -4.62
N ALA A 123 19.99 5.45 -4.32
CA ALA A 123 21.05 5.04 -5.23
C ALA A 123 20.97 3.54 -5.57
N ALA A 124 20.79 2.68 -4.55
CA ALA A 124 20.64 1.24 -4.70
C ALA A 124 19.39 0.90 -5.54
N GLY A 125 18.27 1.58 -5.31
CA GLY A 125 17.08 1.49 -6.16
C GLY A 125 17.38 1.81 -7.63
N GLY A 126 18.12 2.89 -7.86
CA GLY A 126 18.57 3.27 -9.19
C GLY A 126 19.43 2.20 -9.87
N LEU A 127 20.33 1.54 -9.12
CA LEU A 127 21.12 0.42 -9.63
C LEU A 127 20.23 -0.77 -10.02
N VAL A 128 19.24 -1.13 -9.18
CA VAL A 128 18.27 -2.19 -9.50
C VAL A 128 17.49 -1.87 -10.78
N ALA A 129 17.10 -0.60 -10.97
CA ALA A 129 16.43 -0.15 -12.19
C ALA A 129 17.32 -0.34 -13.42
N LEU A 130 18.62 -0.09 -13.32
CA LEU A 130 19.56 -0.33 -14.42
C LEU A 130 19.71 -1.82 -14.75
N LEU A 131 19.72 -2.71 -13.75
CA LEU A 131 19.75 -4.15 -13.98
C LEU A 131 18.52 -4.59 -14.79
N LEU A 132 17.34 -4.07 -14.45
CA LEU A 132 16.11 -4.30 -15.21
C LEU A 132 16.21 -3.75 -16.64
N LEU A 133 16.73 -2.52 -16.81
CA LEU A 133 16.82 -1.87 -18.12
C LEU A 133 17.87 -2.52 -19.05
N ARG A 134 18.93 -3.09 -18.49
CA ARG A 134 19.97 -3.86 -19.22
C ARG A 134 19.41 -5.17 -19.77
N SER A 135 18.50 -5.81 -19.04
CA SER A 135 17.88 -7.06 -19.49
C SER A 135 16.74 -6.80 -20.48
N THR A 136 17.07 -6.74 -21.78
CA THR A 136 16.08 -6.52 -22.86
C THR A 136 14.98 -7.59 -22.83
N ARG A 137 15.35 -8.86 -22.61
CA ARG A 137 14.41 -9.99 -22.51
C ARG A 137 13.37 -9.77 -21.41
N VAL A 138 13.81 -9.43 -20.20
CA VAL A 138 12.91 -9.22 -19.04
C VAL A 138 12.05 -7.98 -19.26
N ARG A 139 12.65 -6.87 -19.66
CA ARG A 139 11.94 -5.61 -19.94
C ARG A 139 10.86 -5.80 -21.00
N ASP A 140 11.19 -6.44 -22.11
CA ASP A 140 10.25 -6.63 -23.21
C ASP A 140 9.18 -7.67 -22.83
N ALA A 141 9.49 -8.67 -22.00
CA ALA A 141 8.50 -9.59 -21.45
C ALA A 141 7.50 -8.89 -20.53
N ILE A 142 7.97 -8.03 -19.61
CA ILE A 142 7.10 -7.23 -18.72
C ILE A 142 6.22 -6.31 -19.56
N ARG A 143 6.79 -5.61 -20.53
CA ARG A 143 6.06 -4.72 -21.43
C ARG A 143 4.97 -5.48 -22.19
N ARG A 144 5.30 -6.60 -22.84
CA ARG A 144 4.32 -7.42 -23.59
C ARG A 144 3.21 -7.94 -22.69
N ARG A 145 3.53 -8.42 -21.49
CA ARG A 145 2.50 -8.87 -20.52
C ARG A 145 1.59 -7.72 -20.11
N ARG A 146 2.15 -6.55 -19.79
CA ARG A 146 1.39 -5.35 -19.43
C ARG A 146 0.47 -4.87 -20.55
N GLU A 147 0.94 -4.88 -21.79
CA GLU A 147 0.17 -4.44 -22.97
C GLU A 147 -0.93 -5.43 -23.35
N ARG A 148 -0.73 -6.72 -23.07
CA ARG A 148 -1.71 -7.78 -23.34
C ARG A 148 -2.79 -7.86 -22.26
N TRP A 149 -2.42 -7.78 -20.98
CA TRP A 149 -3.33 -8.06 -19.88
C TRP A 149 -4.11 -6.82 -19.43
N PHE A 150 -3.47 -5.65 -19.39
CA PHE A 150 -4.03 -4.45 -18.75
C PHE A 150 -4.40 -3.35 -19.75
N LEU A 151 -5.37 -2.50 -19.38
CA LEU A 151 -5.78 -1.33 -20.15
C LEU A 151 -4.59 -0.47 -20.58
N PRO A 152 -4.52 0.01 -21.83
CA PRO A 152 -3.41 0.82 -22.30
C PRO A 152 -3.48 2.28 -21.80
N GLY A 153 -2.33 2.97 -21.85
CA GLY A 153 -2.22 4.40 -21.59
C GLY A 153 -2.38 4.81 -20.13
N ARG A 154 -2.55 6.13 -19.92
CA ARG A 154 -2.48 6.77 -18.60
C ARG A 154 -3.47 6.19 -17.57
N ALA A 155 -4.67 5.81 -18.01
CA ALA A 155 -5.67 5.24 -17.10
C ALA A 155 -5.26 3.87 -16.58
N GLY A 156 -4.80 2.98 -17.46
CA GLY A 156 -4.32 1.67 -17.02
C GLY A 156 -3.06 1.77 -16.15
N ASP A 157 -2.18 2.73 -16.43
CA ASP A 157 -1.01 2.98 -15.59
C ASP A 157 -1.38 3.51 -14.20
N LEU A 158 -2.35 4.43 -14.10
CA LEU A 158 -2.84 4.92 -12.81
C LEU A 158 -3.57 3.82 -12.03
N GLY A 159 -4.42 3.04 -12.70
CA GLY A 159 -5.11 1.90 -12.08
C GLY A 159 -4.15 0.84 -11.56
N LEU A 160 -3.07 0.54 -12.30
CA LEU A 160 -2.00 -0.34 -11.84
C LEU A 160 -1.23 0.24 -10.64
N ALA A 161 -1.01 1.55 -10.63
CA ALA A 161 -0.38 2.22 -9.50
C ALA A 161 -1.27 2.11 -8.26
N LEU A 162 -2.57 2.35 -8.38
CA LEU A 162 -3.55 2.16 -7.29
C LEU A 162 -3.59 0.70 -6.82
N LEU A 163 -3.58 -0.28 -7.72
CA LEU A 163 -3.50 -1.69 -7.33
C LEU A 163 -2.20 -2.01 -6.58
N THR A 164 -1.08 -1.41 -7.01
CA THR A 164 0.22 -1.57 -6.34
C THR A 164 0.18 -0.98 -4.93
N VAL A 165 -0.46 0.18 -4.75
CA VAL A 165 -0.66 0.78 -3.42
C VAL A 165 -1.50 -0.14 -2.54
N TRP A 166 -2.60 -0.70 -3.06
CA TRP A 166 -3.43 -1.66 -2.30
C TRP A 166 -2.63 -2.90 -1.88
N LEU A 167 -1.85 -3.47 -2.80
CA LEU A 167 -0.98 -4.62 -2.51
C LEU A 167 0.10 -4.29 -1.47
N ALA A 168 0.68 -3.08 -1.52
CA ALA A 168 1.70 -2.65 -0.57
C ALA A 168 1.14 -2.56 0.86
N VAL A 169 -0.12 -2.16 1.03
CA VAL A 169 -0.76 -2.14 2.35
C VAL A 169 -0.91 -3.55 2.94
N GLN A 170 -1.05 -4.58 2.10
CA GLN A 170 -1.16 -5.96 2.60
C GLN A 170 0.09 -6.45 3.31
N ILE A 171 1.24 -5.78 3.12
CA ILE A 171 2.47 -6.03 3.87
C ILE A 171 2.28 -5.74 5.36
N ASN A 172 1.34 -4.89 5.78
CA ASN A 172 1.02 -4.74 7.19
C ASN A 172 0.31 -6.01 7.70
N PRO A 173 0.95 -6.80 8.59
CA PRO A 173 0.35 -8.01 9.11
C PRO A 173 -0.57 -7.73 10.31
N GLY A 174 -0.58 -6.51 10.85
CA GLY A 174 -1.43 -6.11 11.97
C GLY A 174 -2.92 -6.01 11.62
N ILE A 175 -3.27 -6.06 10.34
CA ILE A 175 -4.64 -5.98 9.83
C ILE A 175 -4.89 -7.24 8.99
N PRO A 176 -5.83 -8.15 9.35
CA PRO A 176 -6.08 -9.34 8.54
C PRO A 176 -6.56 -9.00 7.12
N LEU A 177 -6.36 -9.92 6.16
CA LEU A 177 -6.79 -9.68 4.77
C LEU A 177 -8.31 -9.62 4.69
N PHE A 178 -8.85 -8.51 4.17
CA PHE A 178 -10.29 -8.23 4.09
C PHE A 178 -11.00 -8.05 5.43
N ALA A 179 -10.28 -8.00 6.54
CA ALA A 179 -10.82 -7.61 7.84
C ALA A 179 -10.55 -6.13 8.11
N THR A 180 -11.33 -5.55 9.02
CA THR A 180 -11.19 -4.16 9.48
C THR A 180 -10.35 -4.03 10.74
N VAL A 181 -10.34 -5.04 11.61
CA VAL A 181 -9.76 -4.94 12.95
C VAL A 181 -9.06 -6.21 13.38
N PHE A 182 -8.04 -6.02 14.22
CA PHE A 182 -7.48 -7.05 15.06
C PHE A 182 -8.35 -7.16 16.31
N ASP A 183 -9.08 -8.27 16.51
CA ASP A 183 -9.87 -8.48 17.72
C ASP A 183 -8.96 -8.83 18.90
N PRO A 184 -8.80 -7.94 19.92
CA PRO A 184 -7.99 -8.22 21.09
C PRO A 184 -8.79 -8.86 22.23
N THR A 185 -10.11 -9.07 22.06
CA THR A 185 -11.00 -9.52 23.15
C THR A 185 -10.61 -10.83 23.84
N PRO A 186 -9.87 -11.81 23.28
CA PRO A 186 -9.46 -12.95 24.08
C PRO A 186 -8.41 -12.61 25.15
N GLN A 187 -7.73 -11.45 25.08
CA GLN A 187 -6.83 -10.98 26.16
C GLN A 187 -7.58 -10.26 27.29
N LEU A 188 -8.86 -9.93 27.07
CA LEU A 188 -9.81 -9.39 28.05
C LEU A 188 -10.96 -10.38 28.27
N GLY A 189 -10.71 -11.68 28.07
CA GLY A 189 -11.61 -12.73 28.55
C GLY A 189 -11.91 -12.49 30.03
N PRO A 190 -13.16 -12.71 30.48
CA PRO A 190 -13.62 -12.18 31.75
C PRO A 190 -12.68 -12.59 32.87
N LEU A 191 -12.30 -11.61 33.70
CA LEU A 191 -11.70 -11.83 35.01
C LEU A 191 -12.58 -12.73 35.92
N THR A 192 -13.75 -13.16 35.42
CA THR A 192 -14.66 -14.16 35.97
C THR A 192 -14.70 -15.42 35.07
N PRO A 193 -14.13 -16.55 35.50
CA PRO A 193 -14.32 -17.83 34.83
C PRO A 193 -15.81 -18.21 34.82
N GLY A 194 -16.41 -18.44 33.65
CA GLY A 194 -17.76 -19.03 33.54
C GLY A 194 -18.77 -18.30 32.64
N LEU A 195 -18.47 -17.11 32.13
CA LEU A 195 -19.33 -16.45 31.12
C LEU A 195 -18.87 -16.85 29.72
N ALA A 196 -19.60 -17.76 29.08
CA ALA A 196 -19.43 -18.02 27.66
C ALA A 196 -19.73 -16.74 26.88
N VAL A 197 -18.76 -16.26 26.10
CA VAL A 197 -18.99 -15.19 25.11
C VAL A 197 -19.98 -15.76 24.10
N VAL A 198 -21.23 -15.31 24.15
CA VAL A 198 -22.20 -15.62 23.10
C VAL A 198 -21.69 -14.94 21.83
N PRO A 199 -21.47 -15.67 20.72
CA PRO A 199 -21.08 -15.05 19.46
C PRO A 199 -22.14 -14.02 19.07
N ASP A 200 -21.75 -12.75 18.98
CA ASP A 200 -22.65 -11.73 18.46
C ASP A 200 -22.84 -11.98 16.96
N LEU A 201 -24.00 -12.56 16.63
CA LEU A 201 -24.40 -12.84 15.26
C LEU A 201 -24.39 -11.56 14.42
N ALA A 202 -24.77 -10.41 15.01
CA ALA A 202 -24.77 -9.14 14.29
C ALA A 202 -23.34 -8.71 13.94
N ALA A 203 -22.40 -8.76 14.89
CA ALA A 203 -20.99 -8.48 14.63
C ALA A 203 -20.41 -9.42 13.55
N THR A 204 -20.70 -10.72 13.65
CA THR A 204 -20.23 -11.72 12.67
C THR A 204 -20.77 -11.44 11.27
N LEU A 205 -22.06 -11.06 11.15
CA LEU A 205 -22.69 -10.72 9.88
C LEU A 205 -22.12 -9.41 9.29
N VAL A 206 -21.85 -8.41 10.13
CA VAL A 206 -21.22 -7.16 9.69
C VAL A 206 -19.80 -7.42 9.17
N GLU A 207 -19.01 -8.23 9.88
CA GLU A 207 -17.65 -8.62 9.46
C GLU A 207 -17.67 -9.43 8.15
N ALA A 208 -18.64 -10.34 8.01
CA ALA A 208 -18.85 -11.10 6.77
C ALA A 208 -19.27 -10.20 5.60
N ALA A 209 -20.21 -9.29 5.82
CA ALA A 209 -20.63 -8.33 4.81
C ALA A 209 -19.46 -7.44 4.37
N HIS A 210 -18.68 -6.91 5.32
CA HIS A 210 -17.49 -6.13 5.03
C HIS A 210 -16.50 -6.91 4.16
N SER A 211 -16.17 -8.14 4.57
CA SER A 211 -15.20 -8.99 3.87
C SER A 211 -15.67 -9.35 2.45
N ALA A 212 -16.97 -9.64 2.29
CA ALA A 212 -17.59 -9.89 0.98
C ALA A 212 -17.50 -8.67 0.06
N LEU A 213 -17.78 -7.47 0.58
CA LEU A 213 -17.71 -6.21 -0.16
C LEU A 213 -16.26 -5.89 -0.57
N GLN A 214 -15.27 -6.16 0.28
CA GLN A 214 -13.86 -5.99 -0.08
C GLN A 214 -13.42 -6.95 -1.19
N VAL A 215 -13.79 -8.24 -1.10
CA VAL A 215 -13.49 -9.23 -2.14
C VAL A 215 -14.15 -8.84 -3.47
N LEU A 216 -15.42 -8.45 -3.44
CA LEU A 216 -16.14 -7.97 -4.62
C LEU A 216 -15.50 -6.70 -5.19
N GLY A 217 -15.23 -5.71 -4.36
CA GLY A 217 -14.66 -4.43 -4.76
C GLY A 217 -13.27 -4.57 -5.38
N VAL A 218 -12.35 -5.28 -4.73
CA VAL A 218 -11.00 -5.51 -5.26
C VAL A 218 -11.03 -6.41 -6.50
N GLY A 219 -11.85 -7.46 -6.48
CA GLY A 219 -12.02 -8.37 -7.62
C GLY A 219 -12.54 -7.65 -8.87
N LEU A 220 -13.58 -6.83 -8.72
CA LEU A 220 -14.11 -6.01 -9.80
C LEU A 220 -13.14 -4.91 -10.23
N PHE A 221 -12.41 -4.30 -9.30
CA PHE A 221 -11.38 -3.31 -9.62
C PHE A 221 -10.31 -3.93 -10.54
N VAL A 222 -9.78 -5.11 -10.19
CA VAL A 222 -8.84 -5.86 -11.04
C VAL A 222 -9.46 -6.21 -12.39
N ALA A 223 -10.71 -6.70 -12.40
CA ALA A 223 -11.42 -7.02 -13.64
C ALA A 223 -11.59 -5.81 -14.57
N LEU A 224 -11.84 -4.62 -14.00
CA LEU A 224 -11.98 -3.36 -14.73
C LEU A 224 -10.65 -2.86 -15.29
N LEU A 225 -9.51 -3.25 -14.71
CA LEU A 225 -8.17 -2.99 -15.27
C LEU A 225 -7.76 -3.97 -16.39
N MET A 226 -8.45 -5.09 -16.52
CA MET A 226 -8.16 -6.11 -17.54
C MET A 226 -8.70 -5.73 -18.91
N ARG A 227 -7.88 -5.94 -19.93
CA ARG A 227 -8.26 -5.81 -21.34
C ARG A 227 -9.08 -7.00 -21.83
N GLU A 228 -8.60 -8.22 -21.58
CA GLU A 228 -9.25 -9.46 -22.01
C GLU A 228 -10.05 -10.11 -20.86
N ARG A 229 -11.36 -10.33 -21.05
CA ARG A 229 -12.23 -10.96 -20.03
C ARG A 229 -11.76 -12.37 -19.62
N ARG A 230 -11.18 -13.13 -20.56
CA ARG A 230 -10.69 -14.50 -20.29
C ARG A 230 -9.59 -14.58 -19.22
N GLN A 231 -8.85 -13.50 -19.03
CA GLN A 231 -7.70 -13.46 -18.11
C GLN A 231 -8.07 -12.92 -16.72
N VAL A 232 -9.31 -12.43 -16.54
CA VAL A 232 -9.77 -11.79 -15.30
C VAL A 232 -9.65 -12.74 -14.11
N GLY A 233 -10.14 -13.98 -14.23
CA GLY A 233 -10.06 -14.95 -13.14
C GLY A 233 -8.62 -15.20 -12.68
N VAL A 234 -7.71 -15.36 -13.64
CA VAL A 234 -6.27 -15.54 -13.36
C VAL A 234 -5.68 -14.30 -12.67
N ALA A 235 -6.03 -13.10 -13.13
CA ALA A 235 -5.53 -11.86 -12.54
C ALA A 235 -6.05 -11.63 -11.10
N VAL A 236 -7.33 -11.94 -10.83
CA VAL A 236 -7.92 -11.85 -9.49
C VAL A 236 -7.23 -12.84 -8.55
N VAL A 237 -7.13 -14.11 -8.95
CA VAL A 237 -6.45 -15.14 -8.14
C VAL A 237 -4.99 -14.76 -7.90
N ALA A 238 -4.26 -14.32 -8.93
CA ALA A 238 -2.88 -13.89 -8.78
C ALA A 238 -2.74 -12.70 -7.80
N THR A 239 -3.67 -11.74 -7.84
CA THR A 239 -3.67 -10.59 -6.92
C THR A 239 -3.87 -11.05 -5.48
N VAL A 240 -4.83 -11.94 -5.23
CA VAL A 240 -5.09 -12.51 -3.90
C VAL A 240 -3.89 -13.32 -3.39
N VAL A 241 -3.30 -14.18 -4.24
CA VAL A 241 -2.12 -14.96 -3.88
C VAL A 241 -0.94 -14.07 -3.54
N VAL A 242 -0.66 -13.03 -4.33
CA VAL A 242 0.42 -12.07 -4.03
C VAL A 242 0.15 -11.33 -2.72
N ALA A 243 -1.09 -10.89 -2.48
CA ALA A 243 -1.48 -10.26 -1.22
C ALA A 243 -1.27 -11.19 -0.01
N LEU A 244 -1.73 -12.44 -0.11
CA LEU A 244 -1.57 -13.45 0.94
C LEU A 244 -0.10 -13.80 1.19
N LEU A 245 0.71 -13.96 0.14
CA LEU A 245 2.14 -14.23 0.28
C LEU A 245 2.87 -13.05 0.93
N ALA A 246 2.63 -11.83 0.46
CA ALA A 246 3.23 -10.63 1.04
C ALA A 246 2.87 -10.49 2.52
N LYS A 247 1.59 -10.70 2.85
CA LYS A 247 1.08 -10.63 4.22
C LYS A 247 1.63 -11.77 5.09
N GLY A 248 1.68 -13.00 4.58
CA GLY A 248 2.22 -14.16 5.30
C GLY A 248 3.71 -14.05 5.59
N ILE A 249 4.51 -13.58 4.63
CA ILE A 249 5.93 -13.27 4.83
C ILE A 249 6.09 -12.16 5.88
N ALA A 250 5.26 -11.12 5.82
CA ALA A 250 5.30 -10.04 6.81
C ALA A 250 4.89 -10.51 8.21
N ALA A 251 3.85 -11.34 8.35
CA ALA A 251 3.48 -11.90 9.65
C ALA A 251 4.55 -12.81 10.23
N ALA A 252 5.16 -13.67 9.39
CA ALA A 252 6.24 -14.55 9.83
C ALA A 252 7.47 -13.79 10.32
N THR A 253 7.73 -12.61 9.75
CA THR A 253 8.89 -11.78 10.13
C THR A 253 8.58 -10.78 11.25
N LEU A 254 7.36 -10.24 11.31
CA LEU A 254 7.01 -9.12 12.17
C LEU A 254 6.15 -9.49 13.39
N LEU A 255 5.30 -10.52 13.32
CA LEU A 255 4.36 -10.87 14.40
C LEU A 255 4.86 -12.03 15.27
N LYS A 256 4.47 -12.01 16.55
CA LYS A 256 4.57 -13.19 17.43
C LYS A 256 3.61 -14.30 16.97
N PRO A 257 3.96 -15.59 17.14
CA PRO A 257 3.15 -16.73 16.67
C PRO A 257 1.69 -16.74 17.16
N ALA A 258 1.42 -16.23 18.36
CA ALA A 258 0.08 -16.17 18.96
C ALA A 258 -0.93 -15.26 18.21
N ALA A 259 -0.47 -14.41 17.29
CA ALA A 259 -1.34 -13.53 16.52
C ALA A 259 -2.02 -14.23 15.32
N TRP A 260 -1.58 -15.44 14.94
CA TRP A 260 -2.03 -16.12 13.71
C TRP A 260 -3.45 -16.68 13.81
N GLU A 261 -3.89 -17.07 15.01
CA GLU A 261 -5.20 -17.66 15.26
C GLU A 261 -6.37 -16.70 15.00
N HIS A 262 -6.09 -15.39 14.99
CA HIS A 262 -7.10 -14.32 14.86
C HIS A 262 -7.31 -13.86 13.41
N TRP A 263 -6.54 -14.38 12.44
CA TRP A 263 -6.66 -13.98 11.04
C TRP A 263 -7.83 -14.62 10.29
N LEU A 264 -8.37 -15.74 10.80
CA LEU A 264 -9.51 -16.44 10.24
C LEU A 264 -10.68 -16.41 11.23
N SER A 265 -11.29 -15.25 11.41
CA SER A 265 -12.58 -15.18 12.10
C SER A 265 -13.70 -15.85 11.26
N PRO A 266 -14.76 -16.36 11.92
CA PRO A 266 -15.93 -16.87 11.21
C PRO A 266 -16.56 -15.85 10.25
N GLY A 267 -16.58 -14.56 10.64
CA GLY A 267 -17.08 -13.48 9.78
C GLY A 267 -16.23 -13.30 8.53
N VAL A 268 -14.90 -13.19 8.66
CA VAL A 268 -14.00 -13.03 7.50
C VAL A 268 -14.10 -14.21 6.54
N SER A 269 -14.06 -15.44 7.07
CA SER A 269 -14.09 -16.65 6.21
C SER A 269 -15.40 -16.78 5.44
N THR A 270 -16.55 -16.57 6.09
CA THR A 270 -17.87 -16.58 5.45
C THR A 270 -18.03 -15.46 4.44
N GLY A 271 -17.58 -14.24 4.77
CA GLY A 271 -17.61 -13.10 3.88
C GLY A 271 -16.73 -13.26 2.64
N VAL A 272 -15.50 -13.76 2.81
CA VAL A 272 -14.60 -14.07 1.69
C VAL A 272 -15.21 -15.12 0.77
N ALA A 273 -15.78 -16.19 1.33
CA ALA A 273 -16.47 -17.22 0.55
C ALA A 273 -17.67 -16.63 -0.23
N ALA A 274 -18.52 -15.84 0.44
CA ALA A 274 -19.68 -15.21 -0.18
C ALA A 274 -19.27 -14.23 -1.31
N GLY A 275 -18.26 -13.39 -1.07
CA GLY A 275 -17.73 -12.46 -2.08
C GLY A 275 -17.09 -13.19 -3.27
N ALA A 276 -16.37 -14.28 -3.02
CA ALA A 276 -15.76 -15.10 -4.07
C ALA A 276 -16.80 -15.83 -4.93
N LEU A 277 -17.89 -16.32 -4.33
CA LEU A 277 -19.03 -16.92 -5.04
C LEU A 277 -19.83 -15.88 -5.83
N ALA A 278 -19.96 -14.67 -5.29
CA ALA A 278 -20.69 -13.59 -5.95
C ALA A 278 -19.92 -12.97 -7.12
N LEU A 279 -18.59 -12.87 -7.03
CA LEU A 279 -17.76 -12.18 -8.01
C LEU A 279 -17.99 -12.67 -9.47
N PRO A 280 -17.99 -13.98 -9.79
CA PRO A 280 -18.28 -14.46 -11.14
C PRO A 280 -19.58 -13.93 -11.71
N MET A 281 -20.65 -13.82 -10.91
CA MET A 281 -21.95 -13.31 -11.35
C MET A 281 -21.84 -11.86 -11.83
N PHE A 282 -21.14 -11.01 -11.07
CA PHE A 282 -20.91 -9.61 -11.44
C PHE A 282 -19.96 -9.43 -12.62
N LEU A 283 -19.04 -10.37 -12.86
CA LEU A 283 -18.14 -10.33 -14.03
C LEU A 283 -18.88 -10.49 -15.37
N TYR A 284 -20.08 -11.10 -15.38
CA TYR A 284 -20.92 -11.21 -16.58
C TYR A 284 -21.69 -9.93 -16.90
N LEU A 285 -21.83 -9.02 -15.95
CA LEU A 285 -22.60 -7.78 -16.14
C LEU A 285 -21.90 -6.80 -17.08
N PRO A 286 -22.63 -5.83 -17.67
CA PRO A 286 -22.04 -4.74 -18.45
C PRO A 286 -21.01 -3.95 -17.65
N ARG A 287 -19.97 -3.41 -18.33
CA ARG A 287 -18.89 -2.64 -17.68
C ARG A 287 -19.39 -1.46 -16.83
N PRO A 288 -20.41 -0.68 -17.24
CA PRO A 288 -20.93 0.39 -16.39
C PRO A 288 -21.51 -0.12 -15.07
N VAL A 289 -22.20 -1.27 -15.10
CA VAL A 289 -22.75 -1.92 -13.90
C VAL A 289 -21.61 -2.42 -13.02
N GLN A 290 -20.57 -3.04 -13.59
CA GLN A 290 -19.38 -3.45 -12.85
C GLN A 290 -18.71 -2.26 -12.14
N VAL A 291 -18.60 -1.09 -12.80
CA VAL A 291 -18.06 0.13 -12.19
C VAL A 291 -18.92 0.57 -11.01
N ALA A 292 -20.25 0.66 -11.18
CA ALA A 292 -21.16 1.05 -10.12
C ALA A 292 -21.10 0.07 -8.93
N THR A 293 -21.19 -1.24 -9.19
CA THR A 293 -21.07 -2.27 -8.15
C THR A 293 -19.72 -2.21 -7.45
N CYS A 294 -18.62 -2.04 -8.19
CA CYS A 294 -17.28 -1.93 -7.61
C CYS A 294 -17.19 -0.73 -6.67
N ALA A 295 -17.65 0.45 -7.12
CA ALA A 295 -17.64 1.65 -6.30
C ALA A 295 -18.52 1.52 -5.07
N ILE A 296 -19.75 0.98 -5.22
CA ILE A 296 -20.64 0.71 -4.09
C ILE A 296 -19.97 -0.24 -3.10
N ALA A 297 -19.40 -1.35 -3.57
CA ALA A 297 -18.74 -2.33 -2.70
C ALA A 297 -17.58 -1.70 -1.92
N LEU A 298 -16.70 -0.97 -2.59
CA LEU A 298 -15.56 -0.28 -1.97
C LEU A 298 -16.01 0.78 -0.96
N LEU A 299 -16.97 1.64 -1.34
CA LEU A 299 -17.46 2.71 -0.46
C LEU A 299 -18.28 2.18 0.71
N SER A 300 -19.08 1.12 0.52
CA SER A 300 -19.81 0.46 1.60
C SER A 300 -18.86 -0.26 2.57
N SER A 301 -17.77 -0.88 2.07
CA SER A 301 -16.75 -1.45 2.94
C SER A 301 -16.07 -0.38 3.79
N LEU A 302 -15.75 0.79 3.20
CA LEU A 302 -15.22 1.94 3.93
C LEU A 302 -16.21 2.47 4.97
N LEU A 303 -17.47 2.65 4.59
CA LEU A 303 -18.52 3.13 5.48
C LEU A 303 -18.70 2.19 6.69
N SER A 304 -18.66 0.89 6.47
CA SER A 304 -18.69 -0.12 7.54
C SER A 304 -17.52 0.07 8.52
N THR A 305 -16.32 0.38 8.05
CA THR A 305 -15.17 0.71 8.92
C THR A 305 -15.38 2.02 9.70
N LEU A 306 -15.93 3.05 9.05
CA LEU A 306 -16.14 4.37 9.66
C LEU A 306 -17.27 4.37 10.70
N LEU A 307 -18.31 3.56 10.50
CA LEU A 307 -19.48 3.48 11.38
C LEU A 307 -19.27 2.61 12.61
N ALA A 308 -18.12 1.95 12.72
CA ALA A 308 -17.78 1.11 13.85
C ALA A 308 -16.71 1.82 14.68
N PRO A 309 -17.12 2.63 15.69
CA PRO A 309 -16.25 3.57 16.40
C PRO A 309 -15.07 2.91 17.14
N ASP A 310 -15.24 1.66 17.59
CA ASP A 310 -14.16 0.85 18.17
C ASP A 310 -13.06 0.54 17.14
N LEU A 311 -13.42 0.46 15.85
CA LEU A 311 -12.50 0.13 14.76
C LEU A 311 -11.63 1.30 14.30
N LEU A 312 -12.06 2.54 14.53
CA LEU A 312 -11.27 3.74 14.24
C LEU A 312 -10.12 3.96 15.24
N HIS A 313 -10.30 3.45 16.47
CA HIS A 313 -9.35 3.65 17.58
C HIS A 313 -8.58 2.37 17.96
N ALA A 314 -9.03 1.19 17.50
CA ALA A 314 -8.31 -0.06 17.66
C ALA A 314 -6.96 -0.01 16.93
N ARG A 315 -5.88 0.20 17.69
CA ARG A 315 -4.51 0.06 17.20
C ARG A 315 -4.08 -1.38 17.43
N ALA A 316 -3.44 -1.99 16.43
CA ALA A 316 -2.77 -3.27 16.62
C ALA A 316 -1.82 -3.14 17.84
N PRO A 317 -1.92 -4.02 18.85
CA PRO A 317 -1.08 -3.94 20.03
C PRO A 317 0.39 -4.04 19.59
N LEU A 318 1.15 -2.96 19.77
CA LEU A 318 2.56 -2.92 19.36
C LEU A 318 3.39 -4.03 20.05
N SER A 319 2.92 -4.53 21.20
CA SER A 319 3.48 -5.66 21.94
C SER A 319 3.48 -6.99 21.17
N LEU A 320 2.67 -7.11 20.11
CA LEU A 320 2.62 -8.29 19.24
C LEU A 320 3.71 -8.29 18.17
N PHE A 321 4.36 -7.15 17.95
CA PHE A 321 5.42 -7.04 16.96
C PHE A 321 6.79 -7.26 17.60
N ASN A 322 7.69 -7.95 16.87
CA ASN A 322 9.09 -8.16 17.29
C ASN A 322 10.02 -6.99 16.93
N TRP A 323 9.47 -5.89 16.42
CA TRP A 323 10.22 -4.84 15.71
C TRP A 323 10.26 -3.51 16.47
N SER A 324 11.19 -2.61 16.12
CA SER A 324 11.37 -1.32 16.80
C SER A 324 10.09 -0.48 16.70
N TYR A 325 9.56 -0.07 17.87
CA TYR A 325 8.22 0.48 18.02
C TYR A 325 7.97 1.77 17.20
N GLY A 326 9.01 2.58 16.93
CA GLY A 326 8.88 3.83 16.19
C GLY A 326 8.55 3.66 14.70
N HIS A 327 9.33 2.85 13.97
CA HIS A 327 9.09 2.60 12.54
C HIS A 327 7.77 1.86 12.29
N LEU A 328 7.42 0.92 13.18
CA LEU A 328 6.15 0.20 13.15
C LEU A 328 4.95 1.13 13.28
N LEU A 329 5.00 2.09 14.20
CA LEU A 329 3.92 3.07 14.40
C LEU A 329 3.64 3.88 13.13
N ASN A 330 4.71 4.34 12.46
CA ASN A 330 4.62 5.11 11.23
C ASN A 330 4.07 4.26 10.08
N PHE A 331 4.56 3.02 9.96
CA PHE A 331 4.10 2.09 8.95
C PHE A 331 2.62 1.70 9.17
N ASN A 332 2.22 1.48 10.42
CA ASN A 332 0.83 1.16 10.76
C ASN A 332 -0.10 2.34 10.45
N GLY A 333 0.25 3.56 10.87
CA GLY A 333 -0.58 4.74 10.57
C GLY A 333 -0.68 5.05 9.08
N LEU A 334 0.41 4.89 8.32
CA LEU A 334 0.41 5.00 6.86
C LEU A 334 -0.56 3.98 6.25
N THR A 335 -0.41 2.70 6.58
CA THR A 335 -1.23 1.64 5.98
C THR A 335 -2.71 1.74 6.35
N HIS A 336 -3.05 2.10 7.58
CA HIS A 336 -4.43 2.44 7.96
C HIS A 336 -4.99 3.61 7.13
N THR A 337 -4.21 4.68 6.99
CA THR A 337 -4.64 5.85 6.21
C THR A 337 -4.84 5.49 4.74
N VAL A 338 -3.95 4.69 4.16
CA VAL A 338 -4.12 4.21 2.80
C VAL A 338 -5.35 3.30 2.67
N LEU A 339 -5.67 2.44 3.64
CA LEU A 339 -6.91 1.64 3.62
C LEU A 339 -8.18 2.52 3.62
N MET A 340 -8.14 3.68 4.27
CA MET A 340 -9.26 4.63 4.27
C MET A 340 -9.37 5.42 2.95
N LEU A 341 -8.24 5.88 2.42
CA LEU A 341 -8.20 6.72 1.22
C LEU A 341 -8.32 5.92 -0.09
N TRP A 342 -7.85 4.68 -0.09
CA TRP A 342 -7.79 3.87 -1.31
C TRP A 342 -9.17 3.56 -1.91
N PRO A 343 -10.20 3.14 -1.14
CA PRO A 343 -11.55 2.94 -1.67
C PRO A 343 -12.12 4.19 -2.36
N LEU A 344 -11.84 5.38 -1.81
CA LEU A 344 -12.23 6.67 -2.39
C LEU A 344 -11.49 6.92 -3.71
N ALA A 345 -10.16 6.78 -3.70
CA ALA A 345 -9.33 7.01 -4.88
C ALA A 345 -9.64 6.03 -6.02
N ALA A 346 -9.83 4.74 -5.70
CA ALA A 346 -10.21 3.70 -6.64
C ALA A 346 -11.59 3.97 -7.26
N SER A 347 -12.57 4.36 -6.44
CA SER A 347 -13.92 4.68 -6.92
C SER A 347 -13.92 5.93 -7.82
N ALA A 348 -13.24 7.00 -7.40
CA ALA A 348 -13.10 8.22 -8.20
C ALA A 348 -12.41 7.95 -9.55
N PHE A 349 -11.35 7.12 -9.53
CA PHE A 349 -10.69 6.66 -10.74
C PHE A 349 -11.64 5.90 -11.67
N LEU A 350 -12.45 4.99 -11.14
CA LEU A 350 -13.40 4.20 -11.94
C LEU A 350 -14.52 5.06 -12.54
N PHE A 351 -15.03 6.05 -11.82
CA PHE A 351 -16.00 7.00 -12.37
C PHE A 351 -15.39 7.86 -13.48
N ALA A 352 -14.16 8.34 -13.30
CA ALA A 352 -13.42 9.06 -14.34
C ALA A 352 -13.12 8.17 -15.57
N LEU A 353 -12.98 6.86 -15.37
CA LEU A 353 -12.81 5.89 -16.44
C LEU A 353 -14.12 5.63 -17.19
N ALA A 354 -15.23 5.49 -16.46
CA ALA A 354 -16.56 5.26 -17.01
C ALA A 354 -17.13 6.47 -17.78
N GLY A 355 -16.76 7.70 -17.40
CA GLY A 355 -17.15 8.92 -18.10
C GLY A 355 -16.49 9.12 -19.48
N ARG A 356 -15.69 8.18 -19.97
CA ARG A 356 -15.03 8.28 -21.28
C ARG A 356 -15.95 7.77 -22.41
N PRO A 357 -16.03 8.47 -23.55
CA PRO A 357 -16.81 8.01 -24.70
C PRO A 357 -16.38 6.60 -25.15
N GLY A 358 -17.34 5.70 -25.37
CA GLY A 358 -17.10 4.32 -25.78
C GLY A 358 -16.62 3.37 -24.67
N TRP A 359 -16.61 3.79 -23.40
CA TRP A 359 -16.26 2.89 -22.30
C TRP A 359 -17.34 1.82 -22.08
N GLY A 360 -17.02 0.57 -22.43
CA GLY A 360 -17.89 -0.58 -22.22
C GLY A 360 -18.80 -0.92 -23.40
N GLU A 361 -18.64 -0.25 -24.54
CA GLU A 361 -19.25 -0.72 -25.80
C GLU A 361 -18.66 -2.09 -26.19
N PRO A 362 -19.50 -3.00 -26.72
CA PRO A 362 -18.99 -4.25 -27.27
C PRO A 362 -18.05 -3.94 -28.45
N GLU A 363 -16.87 -4.57 -28.45
CA GLU A 363 -15.95 -4.54 -29.62
C GLU A 363 -16.60 -5.18 -30.86
#